data_AF-A0A8D2GNM6-F1
#
_entry.id   AF-A0A8D2GNM6-F1
#
_cell.length_a   1.000
_cell.length_b   1.000
_cell.length_c   1.000
_cell.angle_alpha   90.00
_cell.angle_beta   90.00
_cell.angle_gamma   90.00
#
_symmetry.space_group_name_H-M   'P 1'
#
loop_
_entity.id
_entity.type
_entity.pdbx_description
1 polymer ?
#
loop_
_entity_poly.entity_id
_entity_poly.type
_entity_poly.pdbx_seq_one_letter_code
_entity_poly.pdbx_strand_id
1 'polypeptide(L)'
;MGGFLSGVFIIPGLQEEERVAVQKRGHQVLRALHGLCIQAEQAPVIAVLCSGGGLRAHIACLGVLSELRRHGLLDVVTYLAGVSGSTWAMSSFYAKDGNLEDIEAELKRRFDQREWDWHGSLQEAVRSAKTLKNYSLTDFWAYLVVSKQTRELQGSHLSGMKTLVDEGTMPYPIFAAIDNDLHSAWQKEKNQSKPNIGGRGRVGGQKAQGEMPGSASDLPSGEPRRSKGS
;
A
#
# COMPACT_ATOMS: atom_id res chain seq x y z
N MET A 1 -11.22 -5.69 -42.24
CA MET A 1 -12.11 -5.40 -41.10
C MET A 1 -11.76 -6.38 -39.98
N GLY A 2 -11.01 -5.91 -38.97
CA GLY A 2 -10.66 -6.74 -37.81
C GLY A 2 -11.82 -6.74 -36.82
N GLY A 3 -12.34 -7.93 -36.49
CA GLY A 3 -13.39 -8.08 -35.50
C GLY A 3 -12.89 -7.68 -34.11
N PHE A 4 -13.56 -6.72 -33.50
CA PHE A 4 -13.41 -6.44 -32.08
C PHE A 4 -14.06 -7.57 -31.29
N LEU A 5 -13.26 -8.36 -30.58
CA LEU A 5 -13.76 -9.14 -29.45
C LEU A 5 -14.12 -8.12 -28.35
N SER A 6 -15.42 -7.88 -28.16
CA SER A 6 -15.95 -6.88 -27.24
C SER A 6 -15.51 -7.17 -25.80
N GLY A 7 -14.57 -6.39 -25.27
CA GLY A 7 -14.23 -6.38 -23.84
C GLY A 7 -12.75 -6.46 -23.47
N VAL A 8 -11.83 -6.71 -24.42
CA VAL A 8 -10.39 -6.71 -24.16
C VAL A 8 -9.72 -5.59 -24.93
N PHE A 9 -9.02 -4.70 -24.21
CA PHE A 9 -8.29 -3.58 -24.78
C PHE A 9 -6.80 -3.83 -24.65
N ILE A 10 -6.11 -3.95 -25.78
CA ILE A 10 -4.65 -4.05 -25.84
C ILE A 10 -4.14 -2.71 -26.36
N ILE A 11 -3.57 -1.92 -25.46
CA ILE A 11 -2.99 -0.61 -25.78
C ILE A 11 -1.57 -0.51 -25.20
N PRO A 12 -0.63 0.13 -25.91
CA PRO A 12 0.62 0.53 -25.31
C PRO A 12 0.39 1.77 -24.44
N GLY A 13 0.61 1.66 -23.13
CA GLY A 13 0.53 2.79 -22.18
C GLY A 13 -0.67 2.76 -21.24
N LEU A 14 -1.01 3.93 -20.69
CA LEU A 14 -2.10 4.09 -19.72
C LEU A 14 -3.47 4.07 -20.40
N GLN A 15 -4.46 3.54 -19.70
CA GLN A 15 -5.86 3.63 -20.12
C GLN A 15 -6.33 5.09 -20.09
N GLU A 16 -7.30 5.44 -20.95
CA GLU A 16 -7.76 6.82 -21.08
C GLU A 16 -8.36 7.34 -19.77
N GLU A 17 -9.07 6.48 -19.05
CA GLU A 17 -9.67 6.79 -17.76
C GLU A 17 -8.61 7.14 -16.71
N GLU A 18 -7.52 6.37 -16.65
CA GLU A 18 -6.39 6.67 -15.76
C GLU A 18 -5.72 7.99 -16.17
N ARG A 19 -5.47 8.19 -17.46
CA ARG A 19 -4.84 9.41 -17.98
C ARG A 19 -5.64 10.66 -17.58
N VAL A 20 -6.96 10.63 -17.75
CA VAL A 20 -7.86 11.74 -17.39
C VAL A 20 -7.89 11.96 -15.87
N ALA A 21 -7.99 10.89 -15.07
CA ALA A 21 -8.00 10.99 -13.61
C ALA A 21 -6.68 11.59 -13.08
N VAL A 22 -5.54 11.13 -13.59
CA VAL A 22 -4.21 11.62 -13.20
C VAL A 22 -4.01 13.07 -13.63
N GLN A 23 -4.50 13.46 -14.82
CA GLN A 23 -4.44 14.85 -15.27
C GLN A 23 -5.27 15.78 -14.35
N LYS A 24 -6.48 15.36 -13.95
CA LYS A 24 -7.30 16.12 -13.00
C LYS A 24 -6.61 16.23 -11.64
N ARG A 25 -6.07 15.12 -11.12
CA ARG A 25 -5.27 15.09 -9.88
C ARG A 25 -4.08 16.05 -9.96
N GLY A 26 -3.41 16.15 -11.11
CA GLY A 26 -2.28 17.06 -11.31
C GLY A 26 -2.58 18.53 -10.95
N HIS A 27 -3.80 19.00 -11.19
CA HIS A 27 -4.21 20.34 -10.78
C HIS A 27 -4.28 20.50 -9.25
N GLN A 28 -4.72 19.45 -8.55
CA GLN A 28 -4.74 19.43 -7.08
C GLN A 28 -3.32 19.35 -6.52
N VAL A 29 -2.46 18.54 -7.13
CA VAL A 29 -1.04 18.42 -6.76
C VAL A 29 -0.33 19.76 -6.87
N LEU A 30 -0.51 20.51 -7.97
CA LEU A 30 0.07 21.84 -8.13
C LEU A 30 -0.43 22.82 -7.06
N ARG A 31 -1.74 22.81 -6.77
CA ARG A 31 -2.32 23.64 -5.71
C ARG A 31 -1.72 23.31 -4.34
N ALA A 32 -1.57 22.02 -4.03
CA ALA A 32 -0.99 21.56 -2.78
C ALA A 32 0.50 21.93 -2.67
N LEU A 33 1.29 21.76 -3.73
CA LEU A 33 2.69 22.19 -3.78
C LEU A 33 2.84 23.70 -3.55
N HIS A 34 1.97 24.51 -4.16
CA HIS A 34 1.95 25.95 -3.92
C HIS A 34 1.64 26.26 -2.44
N GLY A 35 0.71 25.54 -1.82
CA GLY A 35 0.42 25.64 -0.39
C GLY A 35 1.60 25.28 0.51
N LEU A 36 2.49 24.41 0.04
CA LEU A 36 3.75 24.04 0.70
C LEU A 36 4.93 24.97 0.33
N CYS A 37 4.67 26.08 -0.36
CA CYS A 37 5.69 27.01 -0.86
C CYS A 37 6.70 26.38 -1.83
N ILE A 38 6.31 25.34 -2.56
CA ILE A 38 7.12 24.69 -3.59
C ILE A 38 6.64 25.17 -4.96
N GLN A 39 7.53 25.80 -5.73
CA GLN A 39 7.24 26.23 -7.10
C GLN A 39 7.47 25.08 -8.09
N ALA A 40 6.45 24.75 -8.87
CA ALA A 40 6.53 23.77 -9.95
C ALA A 40 5.70 24.24 -11.14
N GLU A 41 6.29 24.24 -12.34
CA GLU A 41 5.58 24.58 -13.58
C GLU A 41 4.63 23.47 -14.03
N GLN A 42 4.93 22.23 -13.67
CA GLN A 42 4.16 21.04 -13.98
C GLN A 42 4.02 20.16 -12.73
N ALA A 43 2.89 19.47 -12.61
CA ALA A 43 2.64 18.58 -11.48
C ALA A 43 3.64 17.40 -11.54
N PRO A 44 4.50 17.19 -10.52
CA PRO A 44 5.28 15.99 -10.42
C PRO A 44 4.36 14.79 -10.14
N VAL A 45 4.71 13.64 -10.70
CA VAL A 45 4.03 12.39 -10.37
C VAL A 45 4.66 11.80 -9.11
N ILE A 46 3.92 11.80 -8.01
CA ILE A 46 4.39 11.29 -6.72
C ILE A 46 3.60 10.04 -6.37
N ALA A 47 4.31 8.95 -6.05
CA ALA A 47 3.71 7.68 -5.67
C ALA A 47 4.07 7.31 -4.23
N VAL A 48 3.08 6.87 -3.46
CA VAL A 48 3.26 6.26 -2.15
C VAL A 48 3.08 4.75 -2.30
N LEU A 49 4.07 3.99 -1.83
CA LEU A 49 4.12 2.53 -1.96
C LEU A 49 4.02 1.88 -0.58
N CYS A 50 2.94 1.13 -0.35
CA CYS A 50 2.65 0.49 0.93
C CYS A 50 2.88 -1.03 0.85
N SER A 51 3.79 -1.53 1.69
CA SER A 51 4.21 -2.93 1.69
C SER A 51 3.17 -3.89 2.31
N GLY A 52 3.38 -5.19 2.13
CA GLY A 52 2.57 -6.23 2.77
C GLY A 52 2.97 -6.54 4.21
N GLY A 53 2.12 -7.26 4.93
CA GLY A 53 2.39 -7.66 6.32
C GLY A 53 1.18 -7.80 7.22
N GLY A 54 0.01 -8.16 6.67
CA GLY A 54 -1.24 -8.31 7.43
C GLY A 54 -1.60 -7.07 8.24
N LEU A 55 -2.15 -7.28 9.44
CA LEU A 55 -2.62 -6.19 10.30
C LEU A 55 -1.55 -5.15 10.64
N ARG A 56 -0.27 -5.54 10.76
CA ARG A 56 0.83 -4.59 10.99
C ARG A 56 0.95 -3.60 9.85
N ALA A 57 0.92 -4.08 8.60
CA ALA A 57 0.99 -3.23 7.42
C ALA A 57 -0.26 -2.36 7.28
N HIS A 58 -1.43 -2.89 7.62
CA HIS A 58 -2.69 -2.14 7.66
C HIS A 58 -2.60 -0.91 8.59
N ILE A 59 -2.25 -1.12 9.86
CA ILE A 59 -2.14 -0.03 10.85
C ILE A 59 -1.02 0.95 10.48
N ALA A 60 0.14 0.45 10.06
CA ALA A 60 1.26 1.30 9.65
C ALA A 60 0.91 2.17 8.43
N CYS A 61 0.21 1.61 7.44
CA CYS A 61 -0.24 2.36 6.27
C CYS A 61 -1.19 3.50 6.66
N LEU A 62 -2.20 3.24 7.50
CA LEU A 62 -3.12 4.28 7.99
C LEU A 62 -2.37 5.37 8.77
N GLY A 63 -1.41 4.99 9.62
CA GLY A 63 -0.58 5.96 10.34
C GLY A 63 0.25 6.84 9.41
N VAL A 64 0.85 6.27 8.37
CA VAL A 64 1.59 7.03 7.34
C VAL A 64 0.66 7.98 6.58
N LEU A 65 -0.53 7.52 6.16
CA LEU A 65 -1.51 8.38 5.48
C LEU A 65 -1.98 9.52 6.39
N SER A 66 -2.18 9.26 7.68
CA SER A 66 -2.56 10.28 8.68
C SER A 66 -1.50 11.36 8.81
N GLU A 67 -0.23 10.97 8.94
CA GLU A 67 0.86 11.94 8.99
C GLU A 67 1.02 12.69 7.66
N LEU A 68 0.95 12.01 6.51
CA LEU A 68 1.00 12.69 5.21
C LEU A 68 -0.11 13.74 5.07
N ARG A 69 -1.33 13.44 5.53
CA ARG A 69 -2.42 14.42 5.58
C ARG A 69 -2.07 15.59 6.49
N ARG A 70 -1.60 15.29 7.71
CA ARG A 70 -1.28 16.32 8.72
C ARG A 70 -0.25 17.34 8.24
N HIS A 71 0.68 16.91 7.39
CA HIS A 71 1.70 17.77 6.78
C HIS A 71 1.32 18.33 5.40
N GLY A 72 0.09 18.11 4.92
CA GLY A 72 -0.34 18.53 3.57
C GLY A 72 0.33 17.78 2.42
N LEU A 73 1.05 16.70 2.72
CA LEU A 73 1.78 15.89 1.74
C LEU A 73 0.90 14.86 1.05
N LEU A 74 -0.25 14.51 1.61
CA LEU A 74 -1.17 13.57 0.97
C LEU A 74 -1.79 14.15 -0.31
N ASP A 75 -2.01 15.47 -0.36
CA ASP A 75 -2.61 16.14 -1.51
C ASP A 75 -1.67 16.26 -2.70
N VAL A 76 -0.36 16.13 -2.48
CA VAL A 76 0.62 16.07 -3.58
C VAL A 76 0.80 14.65 -4.14
N VAL A 77 0.23 13.63 -3.49
CA VAL A 77 0.32 12.24 -3.97
C VAL A 77 -0.57 12.03 -5.19
N THR A 78 0.01 11.52 -6.26
CA THR A 78 -0.68 11.13 -7.50
C THR A 78 -1.16 9.68 -7.43
N TYR A 79 -0.31 8.77 -6.98
CA TYR A 79 -0.61 7.33 -6.91
C TYR A 79 -0.44 6.79 -5.50
N LEU A 80 -1.40 5.97 -5.06
CA LEU A 80 -1.29 5.19 -3.83
C LEU A 80 -1.35 3.71 -4.18
N ALA A 81 -0.22 3.01 -4.02
CA ALA A 81 -0.12 1.60 -4.35
C ALA A 81 0.07 0.76 -3.09
N GLY A 82 -0.56 -0.42 -3.06
CA GLY A 82 -0.47 -1.32 -1.92
C GLY A 82 -0.61 -2.79 -2.26
N VAL A 83 -0.08 -3.63 -1.38
CA VAL A 83 -0.16 -5.09 -1.46
C VAL A 83 -0.49 -5.70 -0.10
N SER A 84 -1.21 -6.83 -0.09
CA SER A 84 -1.55 -7.58 1.14
C SER A 84 -2.19 -6.66 2.19
N GLY A 85 -1.76 -6.68 3.46
CA GLY A 85 -2.40 -5.91 4.54
C GLY A 85 -2.58 -4.40 4.28
N SER A 86 -1.72 -3.76 3.48
CA SER A 86 -1.90 -2.35 3.11
C SER A 86 -3.12 -2.12 2.21
N THR A 87 -3.58 -3.14 1.47
CA THR A 87 -4.82 -3.02 0.69
C THR A 87 -6.03 -2.87 1.58
N TRP A 88 -6.04 -3.46 2.78
CA TRP A 88 -7.12 -3.29 3.75
C TRP A 88 -7.19 -1.84 4.24
N ALA A 89 -6.03 -1.19 4.38
CA ALA A 89 -5.95 0.22 4.78
C ALA A 89 -6.44 1.12 3.65
N MET A 90 -6.01 0.85 2.42
CA MET A 90 -6.51 1.55 1.23
C MET A 90 -8.02 1.39 1.09
N SER A 91 -8.56 0.17 1.22
CA SER A 91 -10.01 -0.07 1.15
C SER A 91 -10.77 0.80 2.16
N SER A 92 -10.31 0.85 3.41
CA SER A 92 -10.91 1.71 4.44
C SER A 92 -10.79 3.20 4.11
N PHE A 93 -9.61 3.61 3.62
CA PHE A 93 -9.31 4.98 3.21
C PHE A 93 -10.26 5.47 2.12
N TYR A 94 -10.44 4.72 1.04
CA TYR A 94 -11.35 5.12 -0.03
C TYR A 94 -12.83 4.93 0.32
N ALA A 95 -13.20 3.94 1.14
CA ALA A 95 -14.60 3.74 1.56
C ALA A 95 -15.13 4.86 2.49
N LYS A 96 -14.23 5.64 3.08
CA LYS A 96 -14.54 6.76 3.97
C LYS A 96 -14.18 8.12 3.35
N ASP A 97 -14.08 8.20 2.03
CA ASP A 97 -13.73 9.41 1.28
C ASP A 97 -12.44 10.08 1.79
N GLY A 98 -11.51 9.24 2.26
CA GLY A 98 -10.27 9.65 2.86
C GLY A 98 -10.34 10.08 4.32
N ASN A 99 -11.48 10.13 5.01
CA ASN A 99 -11.58 10.62 6.38
C ASN A 99 -10.77 9.74 7.39
N LEU A 100 -9.49 10.09 7.60
CA LEU A 100 -8.54 9.34 8.41
C LEU A 100 -8.87 9.43 9.91
N GLU A 101 -9.49 10.53 10.32
CA GLU A 101 -9.95 10.75 11.69
C GLU A 101 -11.11 9.81 12.05
N ASP A 102 -12.09 9.66 11.15
CA ASP A 102 -13.19 8.69 11.30
C ASP A 102 -12.66 7.25 11.27
N ILE A 103 -11.74 6.95 10.35
CA ILE A 103 -11.09 5.63 10.28
C ILE A 103 -10.35 5.31 11.57
N GLU A 104 -9.58 6.25 12.12
CA GLU A 104 -8.84 6.06 13.37
C GLU A 104 -9.78 5.84 14.56
N ALA A 105 -10.85 6.65 14.66
CA ALA A 105 -11.85 6.51 15.72
C ALA A 105 -12.55 5.15 15.67
N GLU A 106 -12.94 4.72 14.47
CA GLU A 106 -13.57 3.43 14.25
C GLU A 106 -12.61 2.26 14.51
N LEU A 107 -11.33 2.39 14.13
CA LEU A 107 -10.30 1.40 14.43
C LEU A 107 -10.12 1.25 15.96
N LYS A 108 -10.01 2.36 16.70
CA LYS A 108 -9.95 2.33 18.17
C LYS A 108 -11.17 1.62 18.76
N ARG A 109 -12.38 2.03 18.35
CA ARG A 109 -13.63 1.42 18.80
C ARG A 109 -13.66 -0.10 18.59
N ARG A 110 -13.24 -0.57 17.43
CA ARG A 110 -13.18 -2.01 17.10
C ARG A 110 -12.18 -2.77 17.94
N PHE A 111 -11.01 -2.19 18.19
CA PHE A 111 -9.94 -2.85 18.93
C PHE A 111 -10.13 -2.81 20.45
N ASP A 112 -10.86 -1.81 20.97
CA ASP A 112 -11.26 -1.72 22.37
C ASP A 112 -12.33 -2.75 22.76
N GLN A 113 -13.24 -3.07 21.83
CA GLN A 113 -14.18 -4.18 22.00
C GLN A 113 -13.39 -5.48 22.12
N ARG A 114 -13.87 -6.51 22.83
CA ARG A 114 -13.18 -7.83 22.82
C ARG A 114 -13.69 -8.76 21.73
N GLU A 115 -14.85 -8.44 21.17
CA GLU A 115 -15.62 -9.34 20.34
C GLU A 115 -15.51 -8.92 18.87
N TRP A 116 -15.30 -9.92 18.02
CA TRP A 116 -15.46 -9.83 16.57
C TRP A 116 -16.72 -10.59 16.20
N ASP A 117 -17.48 -10.09 15.22
CA ASP A 117 -18.69 -10.73 14.72
C ASP A 117 -18.39 -12.02 13.96
N TRP A 118 -18.09 -13.08 14.71
CA TRP A 118 -17.86 -14.42 14.20
C TRP A 118 -19.09 -14.97 13.49
N HIS A 119 -20.30 -14.72 14.01
CA HIS A 119 -21.53 -15.30 13.47
C HIS A 119 -21.85 -14.70 12.10
N GLY A 120 -21.81 -13.38 11.95
CA GLY A 120 -21.96 -12.72 10.66
C GLY A 120 -20.87 -13.13 9.68
N SER A 121 -19.62 -13.22 10.15
CA SER A 121 -18.49 -13.64 9.32
C SER A 121 -18.62 -15.07 8.80
N LEU A 122 -19.04 -15.99 9.66
CA LEU A 122 -19.30 -17.38 9.29
C LEU A 122 -20.50 -17.49 8.35
N GLN A 123 -21.55 -16.72 8.60
CA GLN A 123 -22.74 -16.68 7.74
C GLN A 123 -22.38 -16.21 6.33
N GLU A 124 -21.58 -15.15 6.20
CA GLU A 124 -21.12 -14.64 4.90
C GLU A 124 -20.18 -15.62 4.18
N ALA A 125 -19.30 -16.31 4.93
CA ALA A 125 -18.48 -17.38 4.36
C ALA A 125 -19.34 -18.53 3.80
N VAL A 126 -20.33 -18.99 4.56
CA VAL A 126 -21.25 -20.06 4.14
C VAL A 126 -22.13 -19.60 2.97
N ARG A 127 -22.61 -18.37 3.00
CA ARG A 127 -23.41 -17.76 1.91
C ARG A 127 -22.60 -17.73 0.62
N SER A 128 -21.38 -17.20 0.70
CA SER A 128 -20.48 -17.08 -0.44
C SER A 128 -20.10 -18.45 -1.01
N ALA A 129 -19.91 -19.47 -0.17
CA ALA A 129 -19.66 -20.84 -0.61
C ALA A 129 -20.82 -21.44 -1.41
N LYS A 130 -22.06 -20.98 -1.17
CA LYS A 130 -23.25 -21.43 -1.91
C LYS A 130 -23.51 -20.62 -3.17
N THR A 131 -23.13 -19.33 -3.19
CA THR A 131 -23.49 -18.41 -4.28
C THR A 131 -22.38 -18.20 -5.31
N LEU A 132 -21.11 -18.24 -4.89
CA LEU A 132 -19.98 -18.00 -5.78
C LEU A 132 -19.66 -19.27 -6.56
N LYS A 133 -19.61 -19.16 -7.89
CA LYS A 133 -19.22 -20.26 -8.77
C LYS A 133 -17.78 -20.74 -8.52
N ASN A 134 -16.90 -19.83 -8.13
CA ASN A 134 -15.45 -20.07 -7.94
C ASN A 134 -15.02 -19.76 -6.50
N TYR A 135 -15.79 -20.23 -5.51
CA TYR A 135 -15.38 -20.09 -4.11
C TYR A 135 -14.04 -20.80 -3.85
N SER A 136 -13.16 -20.13 -3.13
CA SER A 136 -11.79 -20.57 -2.90
C SER A 136 -11.35 -20.38 -1.43
N LEU A 137 -10.15 -20.86 -1.11
CA LEU A 137 -9.54 -20.59 0.19
C LEU A 137 -9.31 -19.09 0.43
N THR A 138 -9.18 -18.29 -0.64
CA THR A 138 -9.06 -16.83 -0.56
C THR A 138 -10.36 -16.21 -0.01
N ASP A 139 -11.52 -16.70 -0.43
CA ASP A 139 -12.82 -16.24 0.08
C ASP A 139 -12.98 -16.61 1.56
N PHE A 140 -12.68 -17.87 1.91
CA PHE A 140 -12.66 -18.31 3.33
C PHE A 140 -11.73 -17.43 4.18
N TRP A 141 -10.52 -17.16 3.69
CA TRP A 141 -9.54 -16.32 4.36
C TRP A 141 -10.04 -14.88 4.54
N ALA A 142 -10.67 -14.30 3.51
CA ALA A 142 -11.26 -12.97 3.57
C ALA A 142 -12.37 -12.89 4.62
N TYR A 143 -13.34 -13.82 4.57
CA TYR A 143 -14.51 -13.77 5.45
C TYR A 143 -14.21 -14.14 6.90
N LEU A 144 -13.19 -14.95 7.20
CA LEU A 144 -12.91 -15.39 8.57
C LEU A 144 -11.62 -14.84 9.16
N VAL A 145 -10.53 -14.77 8.39
CA VAL A 145 -9.23 -14.38 8.94
C VAL A 145 -9.00 -12.89 8.82
N VAL A 146 -9.24 -12.31 7.64
CA VAL A 146 -9.11 -10.86 7.46
C VAL A 146 -10.12 -10.15 8.34
N SER A 147 -11.39 -10.55 8.30
CA SER A 147 -12.44 -9.97 9.14
C SER A 147 -12.16 -10.08 10.64
N LYS A 148 -11.56 -11.18 11.11
CA LYS A 148 -11.09 -11.30 12.50
C LYS A 148 -9.96 -10.34 12.80
N GLN A 149 -9.00 -10.21 11.89
CA GLN A 149 -7.83 -9.34 12.07
C GLN A 149 -8.19 -7.86 12.04
N THR A 150 -9.06 -7.45 11.11
CA THR A 150 -9.55 -6.06 10.99
C THR A 150 -10.74 -5.76 11.90
N ARG A 151 -11.35 -6.81 12.47
CA ARG A 151 -12.59 -6.78 13.26
C ARG A 151 -13.76 -6.15 12.50
N GLU A 152 -13.81 -6.41 11.20
CA GLU A 152 -14.76 -5.83 10.28
C GLU A 152 -14.99 -6.74 9.07
N LEU A 153 -16.24 -6.85 8.64
CA LEU A 153 -16.58 -7.36 7.32
C LEU A 153 -16.64 -6.18 6.33
N GLN A 154 -15.62 -6.09 5.48
CA GLN A 154 -15.53 -5.07 4.43
C GLN A 154 -16.57 -5.37 3.35
N GLY A 155 -17.60 -4.54 3.24
CA GLY A 155 -18.69 -4.69 2.26
C GLY A 155 -18.58 -3.76 1.04
N SER A 156 -17.62 -2.84 1.02
CA SER A 156 -17.48 -1.87 -0.07
C SER A 156 -16.88 -2.49 -1.33
N HIS A 157 -17.46 -2.17 -2.48
CA HIS A 157 -16.93 -2.59 -3.78
C HIS A 157 -15.90 -1.59 -4.33
N LEU A 158 -14.93 -2.05 -5.12
CA LEU A 158 -13.89 -1.18 -5.70
C LEU A 158 -14.47 -0.06 -6.59
N SER A 159 -15.63 -0.30 -7.21
CA SER A 159 -16.32 0.72 -8.00
C SER A 159 -16.76 1.94 -7.17
N GLY A 160 -16.91 1.78 -5.84
CA GLY A 160 -17.25 2.88 -4.95
C GLY A 160 -16.15 3.97 -4.89
N MET A 161 -14.92 3.62 -5.23
CA MET A 161 -13.79 4.56 -5.25
C MET A 161 -13.78 5.42 -6.52
N LYS A 162 -14.52 5.03 -7.57
CA LYS A 162 -14.39 5.58 -8.91
C LYS A 162 -14.61 7.10 -8.95
N THR A 163 -15.68 7.59 -8.33
CA THR A 163 -16.02 9.02 -8.37
C THR A 163 -14.90 9.89 -7.80
N LEU A 164 -14.37 9.53 -6.62
CA LEU A 164 -13.30 10.27 -5.95
C LEU A 164 -12.01 10.34 -6.79
N VAL A 165 -11.71 9.26 -7.50
CA VAL A 165 -10.52 9.11 -8.33
C VAL A 165 -10.70 9.84 -9.67
N ASP A 166 -11.85 9.67 -10.31
CA ASP A 166 -12.18 10.30 -11.60
C ASP A 166 -12.26 11.84 -11.48
N GLU A 167 -12.57 12.37 -10.31
CA GLU A 167 -12.54 13.81 -10.00
C GLU A 167 -11.13 14.32 -9.60
N GLY A 168 -10.19 13.40 -9.36
CA GLY A 168 -8.83 13.71 -8.92
C GLY A 168 -8.74 14.16 -7.45
N THR A 169 -9.82 14.01 -6.66
CA THR A 169 -9.90 14.38 -5.24
C THR A 169 -9.02 13.50 -4.36
N MET A 170 -8.81 12.27 -4.79
CA MET A 170 -7.98 11.29 -4.09
C MET A 170 -6.87 10.76 -5.00
N PRO A 171 -5.74 10.28 -4.45
CA PRO A 171 -4.71 9.60 -5.23
C PRO A 171 -5.28 8.42 -6.01
N TYR A 172 -4.74 8.14 -7.19
CA TYR A 172 -5.14 7.00 -8.01
C TYR A 172 -4.69 5.68 -7.34
N PRO A 173 -5.62 4.75 -7.02
CA PRO A 173 -5.30 3.54 -6.29
C PRO A 173 -4.71 2.45 -7.19
N ILE A 174 -3.66 1.77 -6.71
CA ILE A 174 -3.10 0.57 -7.35
C ILE A 174 -3.08 -0.58 -6.34
N PHE A 175 -3.85 -1.63 -6.61
CA PHE A 175 -3.87 -2.85 -5.82
C PHE A 175 -3.11 -3.95 -6.56
N ALA A 176 -2.03 -4.45 -5.97
CA ALA A 176 -1.19 -5.47 -6.61
C ALA A 176 -1.54 -6.89 -6.16
N ALA A 177 -1.59 -7.81 -7.13
CA ALA A 177 -1.71 -9.26 -6.93
C ALA A 177 -0.81 -9.99 -7.92
N ILE A 178 -0.48 -11.26 -7.63
CA ILE A 178 0.34 -12.11 -8.50
C ILE A 178 -0.57 -13.16 -9.14
N ASP A 179 -0.44 -13.31 -10.45
CA ASP A 179 -0.95 -14.47 -11.17
C ASP A 179 0.15 -15.54 -11.25
N ASN A 180 -0.13 -16.70 -10.65
CA ASN A 180 0.82 -17.81 -10.60
C ASN A 180 1.05 -18.46 -11.97
N ASP A 181 0.07 -18.40 -12.88
CA ASP A 181 0.20 -18.99 -14.22
C ASP A 181 1.27 -18.23 -15.03
N LEU A 182 1.39 -16.92 -14.78
CA LEU A 182 2.39 -16.05 -15.40
C LEU A 182 3.73 -16.06 -14.66
N HIS A 183 3.79 -16.56 -13.43
CA HIS A 183 5.01 -16.54 -12.61
C HIS A 183 6.15 -17.35 -13.23
N SER A 184 5.84 -18.52 -13.79
CA SER A 184 6.82 -19.39 -14.42
C SER A 184 7.41 -18.77 -15.70
N ALA A 185 6.58 -18.06 -16.48
CA ALA A 185 7.02 -17.34 -17.67
C ALA A 185 7.94 -16.17 -17.30
N TRP A 186 7.54 -15.37 -16.30
CA TRP A 186 8.35 -14.29 -15.77
C TRP A 186 9.72 -14.77 -15.24
N GLN A 187 9.76 -15.89 -14.50
CA GLN A 187 11.02 -16.44 -14.02
C GLN A 187 11.96 -16.86 -15.16
N LYS A 188 11.42 -17.45 -16.24
CA LYS A 188 12.22 -17.82 -17.43
C LYS A 188 12.80 -16.58 -18.10
N GLU A 189 11.99 -15.55 -18.32
CA GLU A 189 12.42 -14.29 -18.93
C GLU A 189 13.47 -13.56 -18.07
N LYS A 190 13.26 -13.51 -16.74
CA LYS A 190 14.21 -12.93 -15.80
C LYS A 190 15.56 -13.66 -15.80
N ASN A 191 15.55 -14.99 -15.93
CA ASN A 191 16.77 -15.78 -15.97
C ASN A 191 17.48 -15.68 -17.33
N GLN A 192 16.74 -15.49 -18.42
CA GLN A 192 17.31 -15.26 -19.76
C GLN A 192 17.90 -13.84 -19.92
N SER A 193 17.37 -12.86 -19.19
CA SER A 193 17.83 -11.46 -19.20
C SER A 193 19.01 -11.19 -18.26
N LYS A 194 19.51 -12.19 -17.50
CA LYS A 194 20.76 -12.04 -16.74
C LYS A 194 21.95 -12.08 -17.71
N PRO A 195 22.78 -11.03 -17.79
CA PRO A 195 23.98 -11.06 -18.62
C PRO A 195 24.94 -12.15 -18.11
N ASN A 196 25.50 -12.89 -19.05
CA ASN A 196 26.39 -14.02 -18.81
C ASN A 196 27.75 -13.50 -18.32
N ILE A 197 27.87 -13.17 -17.02
CA ILE A 197 29.17 -12.88 -16.40
C ILE A 197 29.83 -14.23 -16.10
N GLY A 198 30.47 -14.78 -17.12
CA GLY A 198 31.31 -15.97 -17.01
C GLY A 198 32.64 -15.66 -16.31
N GLY A 199 32.84 -16.27 -15.14
CA GLY A 199 34.14 -16.82 -14.74
C GLY A 199 35.12 -15.94 -13.97
N ARG A 200 35.04 -15.97 -12.62
CA ARG A 200 36.16 -16.36 -11.73
C ARG A 200 35.74 -16.33 -10.25
N GLY A 201 36.08 -17.42 -9.54
CA GLY A 201 36.32 -17.39 -8.10
C GLY A 201 35.11 -17.56 -7.19
N ARG A 202 34.79 -18.83 -6.87
CA ARG A 202 34.04 -19.18 -5.67
C ARG A 202 34.95 -18.89 -4.46
N VAL A 203 34.67 -17.84 -3.69
CA VAL A 203 35.12 -17.71 -2.30
C VAL A 203 33.86 -17.56 -1.46
N GLY A 204 33.59 -18.56 -0.65
CA GLY A 204 32.48 -18.53 0.30
C GLY A 204 32.77 -17.57 1.45
N GLY A 205 31.70 -17.05 2.06
CA GLY A 205 31.79 -16.46 3.39
C GLY A 205 30.94 -15.22 3.62
N GLN A 206 29.85 -15.44 4.34
CA GLN A 206 29.29 -14.57 5.39
C GLN A 206 28.37 -13.39 5.04
N LYS A 207 27.40 -13.25 5.95
CA LYS A 207 26.35 -12.24 6.10
C LYS A 207 26.90 -10.82 6.18
N ALA A 208 26.10 -9.85 5.72
CA ALA A 208 26.04 -8.47 6.20
C ALA A 208 24.60 -7.99 5.89
N GLN A 209 23.66 -7.78 6.81
CA GLN A 209 23.63 -6.71 7.83
C GLN A 209 24.50 -5.51 7.44
N GLY A 210 23.91 -4.58 6.71
CA GLY A 210 24.49 -3.27 6.45
C GLY A 210 24.14 -2.31 7.59
N GLU A 211 25.06 -2.15 8.53
CA GLU A 211 25.24 -0.91 9.27
C GLU A 211 25.88 0.15 8.35
N MET A 212 25.52 1.41 8.57
CA MET A 212 26.02 2.58 7.86
C MET A 212 27.31 3.10 8.53
N PRO A 213 28.38 3.47 7.80
CA PRO A 213 29.50 4.22 8.36
C PRO A 213 29.24 5.74 8.17
N GLY A 214 29.64 6.67 9.03
CA GLY A 214 30.32 6.68 10.32
C GLY A 214 30.59 8.15 10.71
N SER A 215 30.92 8.43 11.97
CA SER A 215 31.70 9.62 12.32
C SER A 215 32.60 9.30 13.52
N ALA A 216 33.91 9.33 13.27
CA ALA A 216 34.95 9.20 14.29
C ALA A 216 35.06 10.51 15.09
N SER A 217 35.19 10.39 16.41
CA SER A 217 36.07 11.24 17.20
C SER A 217 36.51 10.45 18.43
N ASP A 218 37.81 10.19 18.49
CA ASP A 218 38.50 9.45 19.54
C ASP A 218 38.87 10.37 20.72
N LEU A 219 38.50 9.92 21.92
CA LEU A 219 39.27 9.85 23.19
C LEU A 219 39.70 11.15 23.94
N PRO A 220 40.12 11.09 25.23
CA PRO A 220 40.19 9.93 26.15
C PRO A 220 39.55 10.12 27.55
N SER A 221 39.48 8.97 28.22
CA SER A 221 39.18 8.69 29.63
C SER A 221 39.87 9.56 30.69
N GLY A 222 39.10 10.03 31.67
CA GLY A 222 39.59 10.56 32.96
C GLY A 222 38.86 9.92 34.14
N GLU A 223 39.62 9.41 35.11
CA GLU A 223 39.17 8.80 36.36
C GLU A 223 38.29 9.72 37.23
N PRO A 224 37.37 9.20 38.06
CA PRO A 224 36.70 10.01 39.08
C PRO A 224 37.50 10.00 40.40
N ARG A 225 38.18 11.12 40.70
CA ARG A 225 38.58 11.44 42.08
C ARG A 225 37.43 12.11 42.83
N ARG A 226 37.00 11.47 43.92
CA ARG A 226 36.19 12.05 45.01
C ARG A 226 36.87 13.29 45.59
N SER A 227 36.10 14.37 45.82
CA SER A 227 35.93 14.96 47.16
C SER A 227 34.91 16.09 47.16
N LYS A 228 33.95 16.02 48.09
CA LYS A 228 33.58 17.08 49.04
C LYS A 228 32.66 16.48 50.11
N GLY A 229 33.05 16.63 51.37
CA GLY A 229 32.27 16.24 52.53
C GLY A 229 33.10 16.11 53.81
N SER A 230 33.40 17.25 54.44
CA SER A 230 34.08 17.51 55.73
C SER A 230 35.56 17.86 55.64
#